data_AF-A0A382PLX5-F1
#
_entry.id   AF-A0A382PLX5-F1
#
_cell.length_a   1.000
_cell.length_b   1.000
_cell.length_c   1.000
_cell.angle_alpha   90.00
_cell.angle_beta   90.00
_cell.angle_gamma   90.00
#
_symmetry.space_group_name_H-M   'P 1'
#
loop_
_entity.id
_entity.type
_entity.pdbx_description
1 polymer ?
#
loop_
_entity_poly.entity_id
_entity_poly.type
_entity_poly.pdbx_seq_one_letter_code
_entity_poly.pdbx_strand_id
1 'polypeptide(L)'
;MESMGFRDAVVEVVAPSLQKEVWDVRKSGLNIMMSMKGDEKPVSCIEDCAVELKDLAEYTSRLNDLFEKYGTTGTWYAHASVGCLHVRPVLNMKNEQGAAAMRRITEEAFEIVREYGGSHSGEHGDGLVRSEFLESMYGSKMVDAFADVKNLFDPHNLLNPGKIVRPERMDDRRLFRYSNEYRHPEVTTYLDWSPWGGFQRAAEMCNNNGACRKFSTEVMCPSYRVTHDEKHLTRGRANALRLALSGQLGPEALTSENMYETMRLCVGCKACARECPTGVDMTRMKSEFLHQYHQKHGVR
;
A
#
# COMPACT_ATOMS: atom_id res chain seq x y z
N MET A 1 17.04 9.27 23.82
CA MET A 1 17.88 8.90 22.65
C MET A 1 19.10 8.07 23.04
N GLU A 2 19.59 8.09 24.29
CA GLU A 2 20.56 7.08 24.79
C GLU A 2 19.98 5.64 24.81
N SER A 3 18.65 5.51 24.81
CA SER A 3 17.95 4.21 24.76
C SER A 3 17.86 3.57 23.36
N MET A 4 18.39 4.20 22.31
CA MET A 4 18.24 3.74 20.91
C MET A 4 19.52 3.13 20.32
N GLY A 5 20.56 2.93 21.11
CA GLY A 5 21.82 2.30 20.69
C GLY A 5 23.04 3.23 20.78
N PHE A 6 24.20 2.70 20.44
CA PHE A 6 25.47 3.43 20.42
C PHE A 6 25.53 4.30 19.16
N ARG A 7 25.43 5.62 19.34
CA ARG A 7 25.71 6.59 18.27
C ARG A 7 27.14 6.35 17.77
N ASP A 8 27.33 6.35 16.45
CA ASP A 8 28.61 6.18 15.76
C ASP A 8 29.27 4.79 15.87
N ALA A 9 28.56 3.78 16.36
CA ALA A 9 29.06 2.41 16.34
C ALA A 9 28.86 1.76 14.96
N VAL A 10 29.95 1.27 14.37
CA VAL A 10 29.94 0.35 13.23
C VAL A 10 30.19 -1.06 13.79
N VAL A 11 29.26 -1.98 13.54
CA VAL A 11 29.38 -3.37 13.96
C VAL A 11 29.53 -4.25 12.74
N GLU A 12 30.66 -4.95 12.64
CA GLU A 12 30.86 -5.95 11.59
C GLU A 12 29.98 -7.17 11.84
N VAL A 13 29.18 -7.54 10.84
CA VAL A 13 28.33 -8.73 10.87
C VAL A 13 28.90 -9.76 9.91
N VAL A 14 29.78 -10.61 10.43
CA VAL A 14 30.51 -11.62 9.62
C VAL A 14 29.84 -13.00 9.62
N ALA A 15 29.09 -13.33 10.68
CA ALA A 15 28.41 -14.62 10.79
C ALA A 15 27.24 -14.71 9.79
N PRO A 16 27.18 -15.73 8.90
CA PRO A 16 26.13 -15.83 7.88
C PRO A 16 24.70 -15.85 8.44
N SER A 17 24.48 -16.45 9.62
CA SER A 17 23.18 -16.45 10.30
C SER A 17 22.75 -15.04 10.70
N LEU A 18 23.65 -14.27 11.31
CA LEU A 18 23.37 -12.90 11.73
C LEU A 18 23.22 -11.96 10.52
N GLN A 19 24.01 -12.15 9.47
CA GLN A 19 23.82 -11.42 8.20
C GLN A 19 22.41 -11.64 7.66
N LYS A 20 21.94 -12.89 7.64
CA LYS A 20 20.59 -13.22 7.19
C LYS A 20 19.53 -12.48 8.01
N GLU A 21 19.63 -12.46 9.33
CA GLU A 21 18.68 -11.76 10.21
C GLU A 21 18.66 -10.25 9.93
N VAL A 22 19.82 -9.61 9.79
CA VAL A 22 19.93 -8.18 9.45
C VAL A 22 19.29 -7.89 8.08
N TRP A 23 19.58 -8.73 7.08
CA TRP A 23 18.97 -8.62 5.75
C TRP A 23 17.46 -8.83 5.78
N ASP A 24 16.95 -9.74 6.61
CA ASP A 24 15.53 -10.01 6.75
C ASP A 24 14.79 -8.78 7.32
N VAL A 25 15.41 -8.03 8.24
CA VAL A 25 14.89 -6.73 8.71
C VAL A 25 14.83 -5.72 7.57
N ARG A 26 15.92 -5.53 6.81
CA ARG A 26 15.95 -4.59 5.67
C ARG A 26 14.92 -4.95 4.59
N LYS A 27 14.75 -6.24 4.29
CA LYS A 27 13.74 -6.74 3.33
C LYS A 27 12.31 -6.52 3.85
N SER A 28 12.13 -6.50 5.17
CA SER A 28 10.84 -6.27 5.82
C SER A 28 10.51 -4.79 6.02
N GLY A 29 11.45 -3.86 5.75
CA GLY A 29 11.29 -2.43 6.04
C GLY A 29 9.97 -1.83 5.55
N LEU A 30 9.64 -2.00 4.26
CA LEU A 30 8.37 -1.54 3.68
C LEU A 30 7.16 -2.06 4.47
N ASN A 31 7.17 -3.35 4.77
CA ASN A 31 6.07 -4.02 5.45
C ASN A 31 5.90 -3.53 6.90
N ILE A 32 7.02 -3.32 7.60
CA ILE A 32 7.03 -2.75 8.95
C ILE A 32 6.41 -1.36 8.93
N MET A 33 6.80 -0.49 7.99
CA MET A 33 6.21 0.86 7.87
C MET A 33 4.72 0.82 7.53
N MET A 34 4.31 -0.08 6.62
CA MET A 34 2.89 -0.25 6.25
C MET A 34 2.04 -0.88 7.36
N SER A 35 2.64 -1.40 8.44
CA SER A 35 1.94 -1.91 9.62
C SER A 35 1.52 -0.81 10.61
N MET A 36 1.84 0.46 10.31
CA MET A 36 1.37 1.63 11.05
C MET A 36 -0.16 1.57 11.23
N LYS A 37 -0.64 1.71 12.46
CA LYS A 37 -2.07 1.72 12.79
C LYS A 37 -2.65 3.13 12.70
N GLY A 38 -3.95 3.23 12.49
CA GLY A 38 -4.64 4.52 12.28
C GLY A 38 -4.98 4.77 10.81
N ASP A 39 -5.56 5.94 10.55
CA ASP A 39 -6.01 6.35 9.21
C ASP A 39 -4.88 6.97 8.38
N GLU A 40 -3.90 7.55 9.05
CA GLU A 40 -2.67 8.01 8.43
C GLU A 40 -1.79 6.81 8.05
N LYS A 41 -1.33 6.79 6.80
CA LYS A 41 -0.51 5.72 6.24
C LYS A 41 0.64 6.29 5.43
N PRO A 42 1.78 5.59 5.33
CA PRO A 42 2.80 5.90 4.34
C PRO A 42 2.26 5.75 2.90
N VAL A 43 2.14 6.86 2.18
CA VAL A 43 1.57 6.89 0.82
C VAL A 43 2.67 6.79 -0.23
N SER A 44 2.44 5.96 -1.25
CA SER A 44 3.35 5.76 -2.38
C SER A 44 3.04 6.77 -3.49
N CYS A 45 3.64 7.95 -3.41
CA CYS A 45 3.55 8.95 -4.47
C CYS A 45 4.91 9.47 -4.97
N ILE A 46 5.95 9.43 -4.13
CA ILE A 46 7.31 9.89 -4.44
C ILE A 46 8.39 8.86 -4.06
N GLU A 47 7.98 7.62 -3.77
CA GLU A 47 8.81 6.60 -3.12
C GLU A 47 9.83 5.92 -4.03
N ASP A 48 10.12 6.50 -5.18
CA ASP A 48 10.97 5.90 -6.19
C ASP A 48 11.79 6.93 -6.95
N CYS A 49 11.92 8.13 -6.38
CA CYS A 49 12.70 9.18 -7.02
C CYS A 49 14.20 8.90 -6.86
N ALA A 50 14.94 9.19 -7.92
CA ALA A 50 16.39 9.00 -7.98
C ALA A 50 17.12 10.27 -8.40
N VAL A 51 18.21 10.59 -7.72
CA VAL A 51 19.13 11.70 -8.02
C VAL A 51 20.58 11.20 -8.01
N GLU A 52 21.54 12.00 -8.48
CA GLU A 52 22.95 11.61 -8.38
C GLU A 52 23.41 11.53 -6.91
N LEU A 53 24.41 10.67 -6.62
CA LEU A 53 24.88 10.43 -5.26
C LEU A 53 25.41 11.70 -4.56
N LYS A 54 26.00 12.61 -5.33
CA LYS A 54 26.54 13.87 -4.81
C LYS A 54 25.44 14.81 -4.29
N ASP A 55 24.22 14.67 -4.81
CA ASP A 55 23.06 15.52 -4.49
C ASP A 55 22.16 14.89 -3.41
N LEU A 56 22.38 13.61 -3.06
CA LEU A 56 21.50 12.81 -2.21
C LEU A 56 21.25 13.43 -0.82
N ALA A 57 22.27 14.05 -0.23
CA ALA A 57 22.18 14.68 1.08
C ALA A 57 21.29 15.93 1.05
N GLU A 58 21.50 16.80 0.07
CA GLU A 58 20.70 18.02 -0.10
C GLU A 58 19.26 17.69 -0.51
N TYR A 59 19.09 16.73 -1.43
CA TYR A 59 17.78 16.20 -1.81
C TYR A 59 17.00 15.68 -0.60
N THR A 60 17.66 14.91 0.28
CA THR A 60 17.04 14.41 1.52
C THR A 60 16.62 15.56 2.45
N SER A 61 17.45 16.60 2.58
CA SER A 61 17.12 17.79 3.38
C SER A 61 15.88 18.50 2.84
N ARG A 62 15.83 18.77 1.53
CA ARG A 62 14.70 19.46 0.90
C ARG A 62 13.39 18.68 0.99
N LEU A 63 13.45 17.35 0.93
CA LEU A 63 12.29 16.51 1.18
C LEU A 63 11.79 16.61 2.63
N ASN A 64 12.68 16.72 3.62
CA ASN A 64 12.27 16.96 5.00
C ASN A 64 11.58 18.32 5.16
N ASP A 65 12.14 19.38 4.55
CA ASP A 65 11.52 20.71 4.55
C ASP A 65 10.12 20.69 3.88
N LEU A 66 9.99 19.93 2.79
CA LEU A 66 8.72 19.71 2.11
C LEU A 66 7.71 19.00 3.02
N PHE A 67 8.11 17.96 3.75
CA PHE A 67 7.22 17.28 4.68
C PHE A 67 6.80 18.17 5.85
N GLU A 68 7.72 18.96 6.40
CA GLU A 68 7.43 19.94 7.46
C GLU A 68 6.43 21.00 6.97
N LYS A 69 6.63 21.54 5.77
CA LYS A 69 5.70 22.48 5.11
C LYS A 69 4.27 21.94 5.04
N TYR A 70 4.10 20.64 4.84
CA TYR A 70 2.79 19.99 4.76
C TYR A 70 2.32 19.37 6.09
N GLY A 71 3.05 19.57 7.19
CA GLY A 71 2.71 19.03 8.50
C GLY A 71 2.71 17.50 8.56
N THR A 72 3.53 16.84 7.73
CA THR A 72 3.67 15.39 7.68
C THR A 72 5.12 14.98 7.97
N THR A 73 5.38 13.67 8.02
CA THR A 73 6.72 13.11 8.14
C THR A 73 6.95 12.09 7.03
N GLY A 74 8.21 11.95 6.62
CA GLY A 74 8.64 10.92 5.69
C GLY A 74 8.97 9.62 6.41
N THR A 75 8.54 8.50 5.83
CA THR A 75 9.10 7.18 6.15
C THR A 75 10.10 6.79 5.08
N TRP A 76 11.26 6.27 5.50
CA TRP A 76 12.44 6.15 4.65
C TRP A 76 12.96 4.72 4.62
N TYR A 77 13.20 4.23 3.42
CA TYR A 77 14.05 3.07 3.11
C TYR A 77 14.66 3.32 1.74
N ALA A 78 15.84 2.81 1.43
CA ALA A 78 16.49 3.25 0.19
C ALA A 78 17.41 2.22 -0.42
N HIS A 79 17.69 2.46 -1.71
CA HIS A 79 18.85 1.99 -2.43
C HIS A 79 19.83 3.18 -2.57
N ALA A 80 20.29 3.71 -1.43
CA ALA A 80 21.08 4.94 -1.37
C ALA A 80 22.37 4.88 -2.21
N SER A 81 22.96 3.69 -2.40
CA SER A 81 24.15 3.49 -3.22
C SER A 81 23.96 3.77 -4.72
N VAL A 82 22.71 3.88 -5.18
CA VAL A 82 22.36 4.21 -6.57
C VAL A 82 21.47 5.46 -6.63
N GLY A 83 21.42 6.24 -5.55
CA GLY A 83 20.70 7.51 -5.52
C GLY A 83 19.18 7.41 -5.49
N CYS A 84 18.62 6.20 -5.38
CA CYS A 84 17.18 5.96 -5.32
C CYS A 84 16.71 5.90 -3.86
N LEU A 85 15.83 6.83 -3.48
CA LEU A 85 15.24 6.91 -2.15
C LEU A 85 13.78 6.46 -2.19
N HIS A 86 13.41 5.51 -1.32
CA HIS A 86 12.02 5.18 -1.10
C HIS A 86 11.46 5.94 0.09
N VAL A 87 10.87 7.08 -0.24
CA VAL A 87 10.31 8.01 0.72
C VAL A 87 8.79 8.05 0.59
N ARG A 88 8.08 7.93 1.70
CA ARG A 88 6.61 7.98 1.71
C ARG A 88 6.12 8.98 2.74
N PRO A 89 5.39 10.04 2.35
CA PRO A 89 4.73 10.91 3.30
C PRO A 89 3.61 10.15 4.04
N VAL A 90 3.40 10.48 5.30
CA VAL A 90 2.34 9.89 6.13
C VAL A 90 1.08 10.75 5.99
N LEU A 91 0.09 10.25 5.25
CA LEU A 91 -1.13 11.00 4.92
C LEU A 91 -2.39 10.19 5.19
N ASN A 92 -3.49 10.88 5.54
CA ASN A 92 -4.81 10.28 5.62
C ASN A 92 -5.54 10.39 4.28
N MET A 93 -5.55 9.31 3.51
CA MET A 93 -6.14 9.30 2.16
C MET A 93 -7.68 9.23 2.13
N LYS A 94 -8.32 9.11 3.30
CA LYS A 94 -9.78 9.03 3.43
C LYS A 94 -10.45 10.39 3.34
N ASN A 95 -9.73 11.48 3.62
CA ASN A 95 -10.25 12.84 3.57
C ASN A 95 -9.65 13.63 2.38
N GLU A 96 -10.28 14.77 2.09
CA GLU A 96 -9.90 15.64 0.98
C GLU A 96 -8.54 16.31 1.22
N GLN A 97 -8.25 16.67 2.48
CA GLN A 97 -6.99 17.33 2.83
C GLN A 97 -5.78 16.46 2.51
N GLY A 98 -5.81 15.17 2.87
CA GLY A 98 -4.74 14.22 2.58
C GLY A 98 -4.63 13.90 1.09
N ALA A 99 -5.75 13.83 0.37
CA ALA A 99 -5.75 13.66 -1.08
C ALA A 99 -5.08 14.85 -1.79
N ALA A 100 -5.48 16.06 -1.43
CA ALA A 100 -4.90 17.28 -1.99
C ALA A 100 -3.43 17.47 -1.56
N ALA A 101 -3.06 17.08 -0.34
CA ALA A 101 -1.67 17.09 0.11
C ALA A 101 -0.80 16.10 -0.69
N MET A 102 -1.30 14.90 -0.99
CA MET A 102 -0.56 13.93 -1.83
C MET A 102 -0.19 14.53 -3.19
N ARG A 103 -1.15 15.18 -3.86
CA ARG A 103 -0.92 15.84 -5.14
C ARG A 103 0.17 16.91 -5.04
N ARG A 104 0.02 17.86 -4.10
CA ARG A 104 0.96 18.98 -3.95
C ARG A 104 2.37 18.53 -3.55
N ILE A 105 2.48 17.56 -2.62
CA ILE A 105 3.76 16.97 -2.24
C ILE A 105 4.43 16.31 -3.45
N THR A 106 3.66 15.60 -4.29
CA THR A 106 4.21 14.94 -5.46
C THR A 106 4.72 15.94 -6.49
N GLU A 107 3.92 16.96 -6.82
CA GLU A 107 4.34 18.00 -7.77
C GLU A 107 5.59 18.73 -7.30
N GLU A 108 5.63 19.19 -6.04
CA GLU A 108 6.82 19.87 -5.51
C GLU A 108 8.04 18.94 -5.41
N ALA A 109 7.85 17.68 -5.03
CA ALA A 109 8.95 16.71 -5.00
C ALA A 109 9.50 16.44 -6.42
N PHE A 110 8.64 16.38 -7.43
CA PHE A 110 9.05 16.18 -8.81
C PHE A 110 9.78 17.41 -9.38
N GLU A 111 9.37 18.63 -9.03
CA GLU A 111 10.15 19.82 -9.37
C GLU A 111 11.52 19.82 -8.68
N ILE A 112 11.61 19.42 -7.40
CA ILE A 112 12.92 19.25 -6.72
C ILE A 112 13.78 18.23 -7.46
N VAL A 113 13.23 17.06 -7.82
CA VAL A 113 13.97 16.02 -8.56
C VAL A 113 14.46 16.54 -9.91
N ARG A 114 13.62 17.30 -10.62
CA ARG A 114 13.93 17.91 -11.90
C ARG A 114 15.07 18.93 -11.80
N GLU A 115 15.15 19.72 -10.74
CA GLU A 115 16.26 20.64 -10.49
C GLU A 115 17.62 19.91 -10.41
N TYR A 116 17.63 18.66 -9.92
CA TYR A 116 18.82 17.80 -9.89
C TYR A 116 19.02 16.97 -11.17
N GLY A 117 18.15 17.10 -12.18
CA GLY A 117 18.17 16.25 -13.37
C GLY A 117 17.88 14.77 -13.07
N GLY A 118 17.15 14.49 -11.99
CA GLY A 118 16.84 13.14 -11.54
C GLY A 118 15.65 12.49 -12.27
N SER A 119 15.21 11.33 -11.75
CA SER A 119 14.08 10.56 -12.26
C SER A 119 12.94 10.48 -11.24
N HIS A 120 11.69 10.59 -11.71
CA HIS A 120 10.48 10.38 -10.89
C HIS A 120 10.27 8.90 -10.51
N SER A 121 10.90 7.97 -11.25
CA SER A 121 10.86 6.53 -11.02
C SER A 121 12.19 5.86 -11.39
N GLY A 122 12.89 5.32 -10.39
CA GLY A 122 14.12 4.56 -10.55
C GLY A 122 13.89 3.08 -10.89
N GLU A 123 12.92 2.43 -10.25
CA GLU A 123 12.68 0.98 -10.40
C GLU A 123 11.21 0.54 -10.48
N HIS A 124 10.26 1.27 -9.89
CA HIS A 124 8.86 0.84 -9.78
C HIS A 124 8.03 1.02 -11.05
N GLY A 125 8.49 1.89 -11.96
CA GLY A 125 7.73 2.35 -13.11
C GLY A 125 6.64 3.37 -12.74
N ASP A 126 5.95 3.85 -13.78
CA ASP A 126 5.10 5.03 -13.63
C ASP A 126 3.67 4.70 -13.17
N GLY A 127 3.06 3.69 -13.78
CA GLY A 127 1.71 3.21 -13.43
C GLY A 127 0.66 4.33 -13.46
N LEU A 128 -0.41 4.22 -12.67
CA LEU A 128 -1.41 5.31 -12.59
C LEU A 128 -0.86 6.55 -11.90
N VAL A 129 0.01 6.35 -10.92
CA VAL A 129 0.46 7.40 -9.99
C VAL A 129 1.30 8.45 -10.71
N ARG A 130 2.24 8.04 -11.58
CA ARG A 130 3.21 8.98 -12.17
C ARG A 130 2.92 9.36 -13.62
N SER A 131 1.99 8.66 -14.30
CA SER A 131 1.81 8.84 -15.74
C SER A 131 1.43 10.27 -16.16
N GLU A 132 0.67 10.99 -15.32
CA GLU A 132 0.32 12.40 -15.56
C GLU A 132 1.57 13.30 -15.68
N PHE A 133 2.70 12.93 -15.06
CA PHE A 133 3.91 13.73 -14.96
C PHE A 133 5.01 13.29 -15.94
N LEU A 134 4.71 12.42 -16.91
CA LEU A 134 5.72 11.94 -17.86
C LEU A 134 6.14 13.01 -18.86
N GLU A 135 5.23 13.92 -19.23
CA GLU A 135 5.56 15.01 -20.15
C GLU A 135 6.56 16.00 -19.53
N SER A 136 6.45 16.28 -18.22
CA SER A 136 7.42 17.15 -17.54
C SER A 136 8.81 16.54 -17.43
N MET A 137 8.89 15.19 -17.43
CA MET A 137 10.15 14.45 -17.36
C MET A 137 10.79 14.22 -18.73
N TYR A 138 10.01 13.73 -19.70
CA TYR A 138 10.52 13.28 -21.00
C TYR A 138 10.29 14.28 -22.15
N GLY A 139 9.43 15.27 -21.95
CA GLY A 139 8.97 16.20 -22.98
C GLY A 139 7.93 15.59 -23.92
N SER A 140 7.16 16.46 -24.56
CA SER A 140 6.02 16.10 -25.43
C SER A 140 6.41 15.14 -26.55
N LYS A 141 7.51 15.40 -27.26
CA LYS A 141 7.98 14.56 -28.37
C LYS A 141 8.17 13.09 -27.98
N MET A 142 8.67 12.83 -26.78
CA MET A 142 8.90 11.46 -26.31
C MET A 142 7.59 10.80 -25.88
N VAL A 143 6.72 11.54 -25.18
CA VAL A 143 5.40 11.05 -24.77
C VAL A 143 4.51 10.76 -25.99
N ASP A 144 4.59 11.56 -27.05
CA ASP A 144 3.91 11.32 -28.32
C ASP A 144 4.41 10.01 -28.96
N ALA A 145 5.71 9.74 -28.95
CA ALA A 145 6.26 8.47 -29.43
C ALA A 145 5.76 7.27 -28.61
N PHE A 146 5.58 7.42 -27.29
CA PHE A 146 4.93 6.37 -26.48
C PHE A 146 3.50 6.12 -26.94
N ALA A 147 2.75 7.19 -27.28
CA ALA A 147 1.39 7.09 -27.76
C ALA A 147 1.31 6.42 -29.14
N ASP A 148 2.26 6.69 -30.03
CA ASP A 148 2.36 6.03 -31.35
C ASP A 148 2.57 4.52 -31.19
N VAL A 149 3.52 4.11 -30.33
CA VAL A 149 3.74 2.69 -30.02
C VAL A 149 2.48 2.07 -29.43
N LYS A 150 1.82 2.75 -28.48
CA LYS A 150 0.56 2.26 -27.91
C LYS A 150 -0.51 2.03 -28.98
N ASN A 151 -0.67 2.98 -29.90
CA ASN A 151 -1.71 2.90 -30.94
C ASN A 151 -1.41 1.80 -31.97
N LEU A 152 -0.13 1.53 -32.25
CA LEU A 152 0.27 0.46 -33.15
C LEU A 152 -0.07 -0.94 -32.60
N PHE A 153 0.17 -1.16 -31.30
CA PHE A 153 -0.02 -2.47 -30.67
C PHE A 153 -1.40 -2.65 -30.02
N ASP A 154 -2.11 -1.57 -29.69
CA ASP A 154 -3.42 -1.58 -29.04
C ASP A 154 -4.34 -0.45 -29.56
N PRO A 155 -4.76 -0.52 -30.83
CA PRO A 155 -5.55 0.54 -31.47
C PRO A 155 -6.93 0.74 -30.83
N HIS A 156 -7.45 -0.28 -30.12
CA HIS A 156 -8.72 -0.22 -29.41
C HIS A 156 -8.58 0.14 -27.92
N ASN A 157 -7.35 0.41 -27.45
CA ASN A 157 -7.04 0.84 -26.09
C ASN A 157 -7.55 -0.13 -24.99
N LEU A 158 -7.45 -1.44 -25.22
CA LEU A 158 -7.91 -2.50 -24.32
C LEU A 158 -6.86 -2.89 -23.27
N LEU A 159 -5.57 -2.73 -23.60
CA LEU A 159 -4.45 -3.16 -22.77
C LEU A 159 -4.07 -2.07 -21.76
N ASN A 160 -4.66 -2.13 -20.57
CA ASN A 160 -4.28 -1.28 -19.42
C ASN A 160 -4.40 0.24 -19.66
N PRO A 161 -5.61 0.74 -20.03
CA PRO A 161 -5.82 2.15 -20.38
C PRO A 161 -5.54 3.11 -19.21
N GLY A 162 -5.29 4.38 -19.56
CA GLY A 162 -5.08 5.48 -18.60
C GLY A 162 -3.73 5.46 -17.91
N LYS A 163 -2.75 4.71 -18.45
CA LYS A 163 -1.38 4.60 -17.91
C LYS A 163 -0.37 4.75 -19.05
N ILE A 164 0.76 5.36 -18.74
CA ILE A 164 1.88 5.78 -19.61
C ILE A 164 1.46 6.81 -20.67
N VAL A 165 0.35 6.58 -21.37
CA VAL A 165 -0.19 7.49 -22.37
C VAL A 165 -1.66 7.78 -22.08
N ARG A 166 -2.09 9.00 -22.40
CA ARG A 166 -3.44 9.50 -22.12
C ARG A 166 -3.84 9.23 -20.65
N PRO A 167 -3.01 9.68 -19.69
CA PRO A 167 -3.21 9.35 -18.29
C PRO A 167 -4.47 10.00 -17.72
N GLU A 168 -5.09 9.31 -16.77
CA GLU A 168 -6.03 9.93 -15.85
C GLU A 168 -5.27 10.84 -14.87
N ARG A 169 -5.98 11.77 -14.23
CA ARG A 169 -5.35 12.62 -13.20
C ARG A 169 -4.97 11.79 -11.98
N MET A 170 -3.78 12.03 -11.42
CA MET A 170 -3.27 11.41 -10.20
C MET A 170 -4.24 11.56 -9.03
N ASP A 171 -4.95 12.69 -8.97
CA ASP A 171 -5.88 13.04 -7.89
C ASP A 171 -7.34 12.68 -8.20
N ASP A 172 -7.61 11.92 -9.28
CA ASP A 172 -8.96 11.43 -9.55
C ASP A 172 -9.41 10.44 -8.46
N ARG A 173 -10.33 10.91 -7.61
CA ARG A 173 -10.86 10.18 -6.45
C ARG A 173 -11.60 8.89 -6.82
N ARG A 174 -11.99 8.68 -8.09
CA ARG A 174 -12.56 7.40 -8.56
C ARG A 174 -11.52 6.27 -8.57
N LEU A 175 -10.24 6.62 -8.71
CA LEU A 175 -9.13 5.65 -8.73
C LEU A 175 -8.65 5.28 -7.33
N PHE A 176 -9.05 6.05 -6.31
CA PHE A 176 -8.54 5.88 -4.96
C PHE A 176 -9.19 4.69 -4.28
N ARG A 177 -8.40 4.01 -3.47
CA ARG A 177 -8.90 2.95 -2.58
C ARG A 177 -10.02 3.45 -1.65
N TYR A 178 -9.92 4.72 -1.23
CA TYR A 178 -10.89 5.43 -0.42
C TYR A 178 -11.46 6.58 -1.28
N SER A 179 -12.57 6.32 -1.96
CA SER A 179 -13.25 7.33 -2.79
C SER A 179 -13.99 8.36 -1.94
N ASN A 180 -14.58 9.37 -2.58
CA ASN A 180 -15.42 10.38 -1.90
C ASN A 180 -16.70 9.77 -1.29
N GLU A 181 -17.09 8.59 -1.76
CA GLU A 181 -18.21 7.82 -1.25
C GLU A 181 -17.81 6.86 -0.13
N TYR A 182 -16.52 6.80 0.23
CA TYR A 182 -16.08 5.92 1.30
C TYR A 182 -16.74 6.31 2.63
N ARG A 183 -17.30 5.33 3.33
CA ARG A 183 -17.98 5.53 4.61
C ARG A 183 -17.37 4.66 5.71
N HIS A 184 -17.63 5.09 6.93
CA HIS A 184 -17.26 4.41 8.16
C HIS A 184 -18.50 4.15 9.02
N PRO A 185 -19.43 3.28 8.58
CA PRO A 185 -20.57 2.95 9.41
C PRO A 185 -20.08 2.21 10.66
N GLU A 186 -20.61 2.61 11.82
CA GLU A 186 -20.34 1.88 13.05
C GLU A 186 -21.02 0.51 12.98
N VAL A 187 -20.23 -0.54 13.18
CA VAL A 187 -20.72 -1.91 13.35
C VAL A 187 -20.49 -2.27 14.81
N THR A 188 -21.57 -2.62 15.50
CA THR A 188 -21.47 -3.19 16.85
C THR A 188 -20.74 -4.52 16.75
N THR A 189 -19.58 -4.61 17.40
CA THR A 189 -18.71 -5.79 17.34
C THR A 189 -18.76 -6.57 18.63
N TYR A 190 -18.57 -7.88 18.55
CA TYR A 190 -18.50 -8.74 19.73
C TYR A 190 -17.06 -8.81 20.27
N LEU A 191 -16.08 -8.91 19.37
CA LEU A 191 -14.67 -8.91 19.74
C LEU A 191 -14.17 -7.48 19.96
N ASP A 192 -13.16 -7.32 20.81
CA ASP A 192 -12.50 -6.03 20.98
C ASP A 192 -11.62 -5.70 19.76
N TRP A 193 -11.93 -4.62 19.06
CA TRP A 193 -11.13 -4.12 17.92
C TRP A 193 -10.42 -2.79 18.22
N SER A 194 -10.44 -2.33 19.48
CA SER A 194 -9.77 -1.10 19.92
C SER A 194 -8.27 -1.08 19.60
N PRO A 195 -7.49 -2.19 19.57
CA PRO A 195 -6.08 -2.14 19.20
C PRO A 195 -5.81 -1.73 17.75
N TRP A 196 -6.83 -1.69 16.88
CA TRP A 196 -6.78 -1.17 15.51
C TRP A 196 -7.62 0.11 15.33
N GLY A 197 -8.31 0.57 16.38
CA GLY A 197 -9.26 1.67 16.31
C GLY A 197 -10.59 1.28 15.63
N GLY A 198 -10.96 0.00 15.65
CA GLY A 198 -12.22 -0.52 15.11
C GLY A 198 -12.07 -1.62 14.06
N PHE A 199 -13.14 -2.38 13.83
CA PHE A 199 -13.12 -3.54 12.93
C PHE A 199 -12.84 -3.16 11.47
N GLN A 200 -13.38 -2.03 11.00
CA GLN A 200 -13.09 -1.54 9.65
C GLN A 200 -11.61 -1.17 9.49
N ARG A 201 -11.02 -0.45 10.45
CA ARG A 201 -9.58 -0.13 10.42
C ARG A 201 -8.70 -1.39 10.47
N ALA A 202 -9.15 -2.43 11.18
CA ALA A 202 -8.47 -3.73 11.13
C ALA A 202 -8.50 -4.34 9.72
N ALA A 203 -9.64 -4.32 9.03
CA ALA A 203 -9.74 -4.80 7.64
C ALA A 203 -8.88 -3.97 6.67
N GLU A 204 -8.74 -2.67 6.92
CA GLU A 204 -7.94 -1.75 6.12
C GLU A 204 -6.42 -1.95 6.26
N MET A 205 -5.95 -2.68 7.27
CA MET A 205 -4.53 -3.03 7.43
C MET A 205 -3.97 -3.81 6.23
N CYS A 206 -4.81 -4.51 5.47
CA CYS A 206 -4.38 -5.16 4.23
C CYS A 206 -3.92 -4.11 3.21
N ASN A 207 -2.65 -4.09 2.81
CA ASN A 207 -2.12 -3.15 1.80
C ASN A 207 -2.03 -3.72 0.37
N ASN A 208 -2.60 -4.91 0.12
CA ASN A 208 -2.61 -5.60 -1.18
C ASN A 208 -1.28 -6.14 -1.72
N ASN A 209 -0.20 -6.13 -0.94
CA ASN A 209 1.15 -6.56 -1.38
C ASN A 209 1.25 -8.03 -1.86
N GLY A 210 0.22 -8.86 -1.68
CA GLY A 210 0.18 -10.21 -2.25
C GLY A 210 1.06 -11.24 -1.55
N ALA A 211 1.63 -10.95 -0.37
CA ALA A 211 2.44 -11.92 0.40
C ALA A 211 1.70 -13.25 0.67
N CYS A 212 0.37 -13.21 0.70
CA CYS A 212 -0.53 -14.35 0.88
C CYS A 212 -0.77 -15.21 -0.38
N ARG A 213 -0.15 -14.89 -1.53
CA ARG A 213 -0.22 -15.69 -2.76
C ARG A 213 0.92 -16.71 -2.90
N LYS A 214 1.88 -16.71 -1.96
CA LYS A 214 3.07 -17.56 -2.05
C LYS A 214 2.73 -19.05 -1.90
N PHE A 215 3.41 -19.88 -2.70
CA PHE A 215 3.33 -21.36 -2.66
C PHE A 215 4.52 -22.00 -1.93
N SER A 216 5.33 -21.20 -1.25
CA SER A 216 6.50 -21.65 -0.49
C SER A 216 6.09 -22.37 0.81
N THR A 217 7.07 -22.80 1.60
CA THR A 217 6.89 -23.67 2.77
C THR A 217 6.12 -23.05 3.94
N GLU A 218 5.79 -21.77 3.91
CA GLU A 218 4.94 -21.10 4.92
C GLU A 218 3.49 -21.65 4.88
N VAL A 219 2.64 -21.27 5.83
CA VAL A 219 1.29 -21.84 5.95
C VAL A 219 0.24 -20.99 5.22
N MET A 220 0.41 -19.67 5.14
CA MET A 220 -0.57 -18.77 4.52
C MET A 220 -0.57 -18.89 2.98
N CYS A 221 -1.70 -19.11 2.31
CA CYS A 221 -3.06 -19.40 2.77
C CYS A 221 -3.50 -20.78 2.23
N PRO A 222 -3.86 -21.76 3.09
CA PRO A 222 -4.09 -23.13 2.61
C PRO A 222 -5.23 -23.24 1.60
N SER A 223 -6.33 -22.48 1.78
CA SER A 223 -7.46 -22.54 0.85
C SER A 223 -7.11 -21.98 -0.53
N TYR A 224 -6.38 -20.88 -0.63
CA TYR A 224 -5.92 -20.39 -1.92
C TYR A 224 -4.95 -21.35 -2.63
N ARG A 225 -4.09 -22.06 -1.90
CA ARG A 225 -3.18 -23.04 -2.52
C ARG A 225 -3.91 -24.21 -3.18
N VAL A 226 -5.13 -24.50 -2.73
CA VAL A 226 -5.99 -25.51 -3.34
C VAL A 226 -6.85 -24.90 -4.45
N THR A 227 -7.46 -23.74 -4.20
CA THR A 227 -8.48 -23.21 -5.13
C THR A 227 -7.92 -22.28 -6.20
N HIS A 228 -6.74 -21.70 -6.00
CA HIS A 228 -6.15 -20.62 -6.82
C HIS A 228 -7.07 -19.40 -7.04
N ASP A 229 -8.10 -19.27 -6.20
CA ASP A 229 -9.11 -18.21 -6.27
C ASP A 229 -8.74 -17.09 -5.30
N GLU A 230 -8.62 -15.87 -5.83
CA GLU A 230 -8.23 -14.66 -5.09
C GLU A 230 -9.10 -14.42 -3.85
N LYS A 231 -10.39 -14.75 -3.91
CA LYS A 231 -11.30 -14.56 -2.77
C LYS A 231 -10.93 -15.44 -1.56
N HIS A 232 -10.21 -16.54 -1.79
CA HIS A 232 -9.83 -17.51 -0.76
C HIS A 232 -8.45 -17.28 -0.13
N LEU A 233 -7.82 -16.12 -0.35
CA LEU A 233 -6.63 -15.71 0.40
C LEU A 233 -6.86 -14.47 1.27
N THR A 234 -5.87 -14.16 2.11
CA THR A 234 -5.94 -13.10 3.13
C THR A 234 -6.34 -11.75 2.55
N ARG A 235 -5.69 -11.28 1.46
CA ARG A 235 -6.04 -9.98 0.87
C ARG A 235 -7.42 -9.99 0.20
N GLY A 236 -7.83 -11.09 -0.43
CA GLY A 236 -9.17 -11.21 -1.00
C GLY A 236 -10.25 -11.03 0.06
N ARG A 237 -10.14 -11.79 1.16
CA ARG A 237 -11.08 -11.70 2.30
C ARG A 237 -11.05 -10.34 3.01
N ALA A 238 -9.87 -9.77 3.22
CA ALA A 238 -9.75 -8.47 3.87
C ALA A 238 -10.35 -7.34 3.00
N ASN A 239 -10.18 -7.39 1.68
CA ASN A 239 -10.82 -6.43 0.79
C ASN A 239 -12.33 -6.63 0.70
N ALA A 240 -12.80 -7.88 0.65
CA ALA A 240 -14.24 -8.15 0.69
C ALA A 240 -14.87 -7.56 1.95
N LEU A 241 -14.28 -7.81 3.13
CA LEU A 241 -14.71 -7.20 4.38
C LEU A 241 -14.67 -5.67 4.32
N ARG A 242 -13.56 -5.08 3.88
CA ARG A 242 -13.44 -3.62 3.77
C ARG A 242 -14.55 -3.03 2.90
N LEU A 243 -14.81 -3.62 1.74
CA LEU A 243 -15.84 -3.15 0.80
C LEU A 243 -17.27 -3.36 1.33
N ALA A 244 -17.51 -4.44 2.07
CA ALA A 244 -18.79 -4.66 2.74
C ALA A 244 -19.00 -3.66 3.89
N LEU A 245 -17.99 -3.46 4.73
CA LEU A 245 -18.01 -2.53 5.85
C LEU A 245 -18.11 -1.08 5.39
N SER A 246 -17.54 -0.70 4.25
CA SER A 246 -17.69 0.64 3.69
C SER A 246 -19.00 0.88 2.94
N GLY A 247 -19.85 -0.15 2.79
CA GLY A 247 -21.10 -0.09 2.04
C GLY A 247 -20.95 -0.19 0.52
N GLN A 248 -19.74 -0.32 -0.01
CA GLN A 248 -19.47 -0.40 -1.46
C GLN A 248 -20.03 -1.67 -2.13
N LEU A 249 -20.33 -2.71 -1.35
CA LEU A 249 -21.03 -3.92 -1.83
C LEU A 249 -22.52 -3.92 -1.50
N GLY A 250 -23.06 -2.79 -1.03
CA GLY A 250 -24.44 -2.66 -0.56
C GLY A 250 -24.59 -2.87 0.97
N PRO A 251 -25.72 -2.43 1.55
CA PRO A 251 -25.92 -2.37 3.00
C PRO A 251 -25.91 -3.74 3.68
N GLU A 252 -26.37 -4.77 3.00
CA GLU A 252 -26.48 -6.14 3.54
C GLU A 252 -25.25 -7.01 3.26
N ALA A 253 -24.20 -6.44 2.67
CA ALA A 253 -23.05 -7.20 2.19
C ALA A 253 -22.31 -7.95 3.30
N LEU A 254 -22.21 -7.36 4.50
CA LEU A 254 -21.48 -7.95 5.63
C LEU A 254 -22.04 -9.32 6.02
N THR A 255 -23.35 -9.53 5.88
CA THR A 255 -24.05 -10.77 6.24
C THR A 255 -24.60 -11.50 5.01
N SER A 256 -24.09 -11.19 3.82
CA SER A 256 -24.53 -11.81 2.57
C SER A 256 -23.97 -13.23 2.38
N GLU A 257 -24.65 -14.03 1.55
CA GLU A 257 -24.17 -15.36 1.13
C GLU A 257 -22.80 -15.28 0.44
N ASN A 258 -22.57 -14.25 -0.39
CA ASN A 258 -21.27 -14.05 -1.05
C ASN A 258 -20.14 -13.80 -0.04
N MET A 259 -20.41 -13.08 1.05
CA MET A 259 -19.45 -12.90 2.13
C MET A 259 -19.20 -14.21 2.88
N TYR A 260 -20.26 -14.97 3.14
CA TYR A 260 -20.15 -16.30 3.73
C TYR A 260 -19.24 -17.21 2.90
N GLU A 261 -19.48 -17.33 1.59
CA GLU A 261 -18.63 -18.12 0.69
C GLU A 261 -17.17 -17.65 0.68
N THR A 262 -16.94 -16.34 0.71
CA THR A 262 -15.59 -15.75 0.79
C THR A 262 -14.85 -16.20 2.07
N MET A 263 -15.57 -16.32 3.18
CA MET A 263 -15.03 -16.71 4.49
C MET A 263 -15.05 -18.23 4.74
N ARG A 264 -15.89 -18.98 4.03
CA ARG A 264 -16.21 -20.39 4.31
C ARG A 264 -14.95 -21.24 4.39
N LEU A 265 -14.08 -21.17 3.37
CA LEU A 265 -12.85 -21.97 3.29
C LEU A 265 -11.67 -21.46 4.14
N CYS A 266 -11.84 -20.39 4.92
CA CYS A 266 -10.81 -20.01 5.89
C CYS A 266 -10.83 -20.99 7.07
N VAL A 267 -9.78 -21.80 7.24
CA VAL A 267 -9.71 -22.82 8.30
C VAL A 267 -9.34 -22.26 9.68
N GLY A 268 -9.09 -20.95 9.81
CA GLY A 268 -8.74 -20.34 11.10
C GLY A 268 -7.37 -20.74 11.66
N CYS A 269 -6.42 -21.13 10.81
CA CYS A 269 -5.09 -21.61 11.22
C CYS A 269 -4.16 -20.55 11.85
N LYS A 270 -4.58 -19.27 11.88
CA LYS A 270 -3.78 -18.13 12.36
C LYS A 270 -2.45 -17.85 11.65
N ALA A 271 -2.15 -18.53 10.54
CA ALA A 271 -0.94 -18.26 9.76
C ALA A 271 -0.82 -16.79 9.34
N CYS A 272 -1.91 -16.18 8.86
CA CYS A 272 -1.94 -14.77 8.49
C CYS A 272 -1.59 -13.83 9.66
N ALA A 273 -1.96 -14.16 10.90
CA ALA A 273 -1.64 -13.31 12.05
C ALA A 273 -0.14 -13.25 12.35
N ARG A 274 0.63 -14.25 11.89
CA ARG A 274 2.09 -14.32 12.05
C ARG A 274 2.86 -13.96 10.78
N GLU A 275 2.36 -14.39 9.64
CA GLU A 275 3.05 -14.31 8.35
C GLU A 275 2.62 -13.11 7.51
N CYS A 276 1.47 -12.47 7.82
CA CYS A 276 1.07 -11.28 7.10
C CYS A 276 1.92 -10.08 7.54
N PRO A 277 2.68 -9.47 6.63
CA PRO A 277 3.55 -8.34 6.95
C PRO A 277 2.84 -7.12 7.53
N THR A 278 1.55 -6.94 7.25
CA THR A 278 0.77 -5.79 7.73
C THR A 278 -0.12 -6.13 8.93
N GLY A 279 0.04 -7.33 9.51
CA GLY A 279 -0.65 -7.73 10.74
C GLY A 279 -2.12 -8.09 10.57
N VAL A 280 -2.54 -8.59 9.40
CA VAL A 280 -3.92 -9.04 9.17
C VAL A 280 -4.21 -10.35 9.90
N ASP A 281 -5.12 -10.31 10.87
CA ASP A 281 -5.66 -11.50 11.54
C ASP A 281 -7.02 -11.91 10.96
N MET A 282 -6.97 -12.69 9.87
CA MET A 282 -8.16 -13.22 9.22
C MET A 282 -8.93 -14.22 10.10
N THR A 283 -8.30 -14.82 11.11
CA THR A 283 -9.00 -15.75 12.02
C THR A 283 -9.92 -14.95 12.92
N ARG A 284 -9.41 -13.88 13.54
CA ARG A 284 -10.22 -12.94 14.34
C ARG A 284 -11.32 -12.29 13.51
N MET A 285 -11.00 -11.86 12.28
CA MET A 285 -11.97 -11.26 11.37
C MET A 285 -13.08 -12.23 10.96
N LYS A 286 -12.75 -13.49 10.66
CA LYS A 286 -13.75 -14.52 10.36
C LYS A 286 -14.65 -14.79 11.57
N SER A 287 -14.09 -14.87 12.78
CA SER A 287 -14.90 -15.08 13.98
C SER A 287 -15.91 -13.95 14.21
N GLU A 288 -15.48 -12.69 14.04
CA GLU A 288 -16.39 -11.54 14.08
C GLU A 288 -17.44 -11.62 12.98
N PHE A 289 -17.04 -11.87 11.73
CA PHE A 289 -17.97 -12.04 10.62
C PHE A 289 -19.03 -13.13 10.90
N LEU A 290 -18.62 -14.30 11.39
CA LEU A 290 -19.54 -15.40 11.70
C LEU A 290 -20.51 -15.00 12.82
N HIS A 291 -20.05 -14.23 13.83
CA HIS A 291 -20.94 -13.67 14.83
C HIS A 291 -22.02 -12.79 14.18
N GLN A 292 -21.62 -11.83 13.34
CA GLN A 292 -22.55 -10.96 12.61
C GLN A 292 -23.53 -11.74 11.72
N TYR A 293 -23.01 -12.75 11.01
CA TYR A 293 -23.81 -13.60 10.13
C TYR A 293 -24.86 -14.42 10.90
N HIS A 294 -24.45 -15.08 11.99
CA HIS A 294 -25.35 -15.93 12.77
C HIS A 294 -26.33 -15.14 13.64
N GLN A 295 -26.01 -13.90 14.02
CA GLN A 295 -27.00 -13.00 14.65
C GLN A 295 -28.20 -12.75 13.71
N LYS A 296 -27.96 -12.62 12.40
CA LYS A 296 -29.01 -12.36 11.42
C LYS A 296 -29.71 -13.63 10.93
N HIS A 297 -28.94 -14.68 10.64
CA HIS A 297 -29.44 -15.89 9.96
C HIS A 297 -29.70 -17.08 10.89
N GLY A 298 -29.33 -16.95 12.17
CA GLY A 298 -29.32 -18.05 13.13
C GLY A 298 -28.14 -19.00 12.94
N VAL A 299 -28.04 -19.96 13.84
CA VAL A 299 -27.16 -21.13 13.72
C VAL A 299 -28.00 -22.24 13.13
N ARG A 300 -27.57 -22.81 12.00
CA ARG A 300 -28.15 -24.03 11.43
C ARG A 300 -27.20 -25.19 11.68
#